data_AF-A0A821J5B6-F1
#
_entry.id   AF-A0A821J5B6-F1
#
_cell.length_a   1.000
_cell.length_b   1.000
_cell.length_c   1.000
_cell.angle_alpha   90.00
_cell.angle_beta   90.00
_cell.angle_gamma   90.00
#
_symmetry.space_group_name_H-M   'P 1'
#
loop_
_entity.id
_entity.type
_entity.pdbx_description
1 polymer ?
#
loop_
_entity_poly.entity_id
_entity_poly.type
_entity_poly.pdbx_seq_one_letter_code
_entity_poly.pdbx_strand_id
1 'polypeptide(L)'
;MTNHNIHTWLITTYPEKEIENLEQRLLEHLNNECVRVSQDYPSRQEEFQQRLQQLSNNYIELKDTIKQRHGHLELLGSLYQYDHDLSEPEAYVTA
;
A
#
# COMPACT_ATOMS: atom_id res chain seq x y z
N MET A 1 10.94 25.37 2.51
CA MET A 1 10.04 24.31 2.00
C MET A 1 8.68 24.95 1.77
N THR A 2 8.23 25.02 0.52
CA THR A 2 6.97 25.66 0.11
C THR A 2 5.76 24.80 0.51
N ASN A 3 4.64 25.44 0.83
CA ASN A 3 3.40 24.82 1.33
C ASN A 3 2.88 23.68 0.42
N HIS A 4 3.09 23.80 -0.90
CA HIS A 4 2.77 22.77 -1.88
C HIS A 4 3.52 21.44 -1.64
N ASN A 5 4.82 21.48 -1.29
CA ASN A 5 5.59 20.27 -1.01
C ASN A 5 5.14 19.55 0.26
N ILE A 6 4.61 20.28 1.25
CA ILE A 6 4.11 19.71 2.51
C ILE A 6 2.77 19.01 2.27
N HIS A 7 1.87 19.61 1.49
CA HIS A 7 0.60 18.99 1.14
C HIS A 7 0.78 17.71 0.31
N THR A 8 1.65 17.71 -0.69
CA THR A 8 1.95 16.51 -1.48
C THR A 8 2.54 15.41 -0.59
N TRP A 9 3.49 15.74 0.30
CA TRP A 9 4.07 14.78 1.25
C TRP A 9 3.05 14.16 2.21
N LEU A 10 2.07 14.95 2.68
CA LEU A 10 1.04 14.47 3.59
C LEU A 10 0.03 13.55 2.87
N ILE A 11 -0.25 13.79 1.60
CA ILE A 11 -1.22 13.02 0.83
C ILE A 11 -0.64 11.68 0.37
N THR A 12 0.62 11.65 -0.06
CA THR A 12 1.24 10.41 -0.57
C THR A 12 1.92 9.60 0.54
N THR A 13 2.69 10.25 1.40
CA THR A 13 3.62 9.53 2.29
C THR A 13 3.03 9.16 3.65
N TYR A 14 2.01 9.87 4.12
CA TYR A 14 1.32 9.55 5.37
C TYR A 14 0.56 8.20 5.32
N PRO A 15 -0.33 7.95 4.33
CA PRO A 15 -1.03 6.67 4.26
C PRO A 15 -0.08 5.49 4.06
N GLU A 16 1.03 5.66 3.33
CA GLU A 16 2.05 4.62 3.18
C GLU A 16 2.69 4.23 4.52
N LYS A 17 3.11 5.22 5.31
CA LYS A 17 3.67 4.97 6.65
C LYS A 17 2.67 4.35 7.61
N GLU A 18 1.40 4.75 7.53
CA GLU A 18 0.35 4.19 8.37
C GLU A 18 0.09 2.72 8.00
N ILE A 19 0.06 2.38 6.71
CA ILE A 19 -0.04 1.01 6.21
C ILE A 19 1.14 0.16 6.71
N GLU A 20 2.38 0.67 6.62
CA GLU A 20 3.57 -0.03 7.11
C GLU A 20 3.54 -0.26 8.63
N ASN A 21 3.04 0.71 9.40
CA ASN A 21 2.88 0.54 10.84
C ASN A 21 1.82 -0.52 11.19
N LEU A 22 0.69 -0.49 10.49
CA LEU A 22 -0.38 -1.48 10.67
C LEU A 22 0.08 -2.88 10.28
N GLU A 23 0.88 -3.03 9.23
CA GLU A 23 1.52 -4.28 8.83
C GLU A 23 2.38 -4.86 9.96
N GLN A 24 3.30 -4.07 10.50
CA GLN A 24 4.19 -4.51 11.56
C GLN A 24 3.40 -5.01 12.78
N ARG A 25 2.39 -4.24 13.20
CA ARG A 25 1.55 -4.57 14.36
C ARG A 25 0.74 -5.84 14.13
N LEU A 26 0.21 -6.03 12.92
CA LEU A 26 -0.58 -7.21 12.56
C LEU A 26 0.31 -8.46 12.56
N LEU A 27 1.48 -8.40 11.92
CA LEU A 27 2.41 -9.52 11.85
C LEU A 27 2.95 -9.92 13.24
N GLU A 28 3.28 -8.94 14.08
CA GLU A 28 3.71 -9.18 15.45
C GLU A 28 2.59 -9.83 16.28
N HIS A 29 1.36 -9.32 16.17
CA HIS A 29 0.21 -9.92 16.85
C HIS A 29 -0.03 -11.37 16.41
N LEU A 30 -0.06 -11.63 15.11
CA LEU A 30 -0.26 -12.98 14.58
C LEU A 30 0.84 -13.96 14.99
N ASN A 31 2.10 -13.49 15.04
CA ASN A 31 3.21 -14.29 15.54
C ASN A 31 3.03 -14.65 17.03
N ASN A 32 2.64 -13.68 17.86
CA ASN A 32 2.39 -13.91 19.28
C ASN A 32 1.25 -14.92 19.51
N GLU A 33 0.17 -14.79 18.75
CA GLU A 33 -0.95 -15.74 18.79
C GLU A 33 -0.52 -17.14 18.34
N CYS A 34 0.31 -17.24 17.30
CA CYS A 34 0.83 -18.51 16.81
C CYS A 34 1.72 -19.21 17.85
N VAL A 35 2.58 -18.46 18.55
CA VAL A 35 3.37 -18.99 19.68
C VAL A 35 2.46 -19.49 20.79
N ARG A 36 1.44 -18.70 21.19
CA ARG A 36 0.49 -19.09 22.25
C ARG A 36 -0.24 -20.38 21.89
N VAL A 37 -0.82 -20.45 20.70
CA VAL A 37 -1.58 -21.63 20.25
C VAL A 37 -0.67 -22.86 20.09
N SER A 38 0.59 -22.67 19.71
CA SER A 38 1.56 -23.76 19.61
C SER A 38 1.92 -24.38 20.97
N GLN A 39 1.82 -23.62 22.07
CA GLN A 39 2.01 -24.16 23.42
C GLN A 39 0.90 -25.14 23.81
N ASP A 40 -0.35 -24.84 23.40
CA ASP A 40 -1.51 -25.71 23.65
C ASP A 40 -1.54 -26.94 22.73
N TYR A 41 -0.91 -26.84 21.55
CA TYR A 41 -0.88 -27.91 20.54
C TYR A 41 0.52 -28.07 19.91
N PRO A 42 1.50 -28.60 20.66
CA PRO A 42 2.90 -28.68 20.20
C PRO A 42 3.08 -29.56 18.95
N SER A 43 2.24 -30.58 18.77
CA SER A 43 2.25 -31.44 17.56
C SER A 43 1.77 -30.72 16.30
N ARG A 44 1.13 -29.55 16.43
CA ARG A 44 0.63 -28.73 15.31
C ARG A 44 1.42 -27.45 15.09
N GLN A 45 2.48 -27.22 15.87
CA GLN A 45 3.30 -26.02 15.79
C GLN A 45 3.79 -25.75 14.36
N GLU A 46 4.26 -26.78 13.65
CA GLU A 46 4.73 -26.64 12.28
C GLU A 46 3.61 -26.21 11.32
N GLU A 47 2.40 -26.75 11.47
CA GLU A 47 1.23 -26.35 10.68
C GLU A 47 0.89 -24.87 10.92
N PHE A 48 0.90 -24.41 12.17
CA PHE A 48 0.61 -23.01 12.48
C PHE A 48 1.67 -22.06 11.93
N GLN A 49 2.95 -22.42 12.03
CA GLN A 49 4.05 -21.64 11.45
C GLN A 49 3.93 -21.57 9.92
N GLN A 50 3.58 -22.67 9.24
CA GLN A 50 3.35 -22.67 7.80
C GLN A 50 2.17 -21.77 7.41
N ARG A 51 1.05 -21.83 8.14
CA ARG A 51 -0.12 -20.97 7.90
C ARG A 51 0.19 -19.50 8.15
N LEU A 52 0.95 -19.19 9.20
CA LEU A 52 1.41 -17.83 9.49
C LEU A 52 2.30 -17.30 8.37
N GLN A 53 3.24 -18.11 7.88
CA GLN A 53 4.10 -17.74 6.75
C GLN A 53 3.29 -17.47 5.49
N GLN A 54 2.31 -18.33 5.17
CA GLN A 54 1.42 -18.13 4.02
C GLN A 54 0.62 -16.83 4.15
N LEU A 55 0.06 -16.56 5.33
CA LEU A 55 -0.70 -15.33 5.58
C LEU A 55 0.19 -14.08 5.41
N SER A 56 1.41 -14.10 5.94
CA SER A 56 2.39 -13.03 5.77
C SER A 56 2.74 -12.80 4.31
N ASN A 57 2.97 -13.88 3.54
CA ASN A 57 3.27 -13.78 2.11
C ASN A 57 2.08 -13.17 1.33
N ASN A 58 0.86 -13.65 1.59
CA ASN A 58 -0.35 -13.12 0.95
C ASN A 58 -0.55 -11.63 1.24
N TYR A 59 -0.22 -11.19 2.46
CA TYR A 59 -0.29 -9.78 2.83
C TYR A 59 0.71 -8.93 2.03
N ILE A 60 1.96 -9.39 1.90
CA ILE A 60 2.99 -8.73 1.11
C ILE A 60 2.54 -8.59 -0.35
N GLU A 61 2.02 -9.66 -0.95
CA GLU A 61 1.52 -9.64 -2.32
C GLU A 61 0.35 -8.66 -2.51
N LEU A 62 -0.58 -8.62 -1.55
CA LEU A 62 -1.71 -7.69 -1.57
C LEU A 62 -1.21 -6.23 -1.51
N LYS A 63 -0.25 -5.95 -0.63
CA LYS A 63 0.35 -4.62 -0.48
C LYS A 63 1.04 -4.19 -1.78
N ASP A 64 1.83 -5.07 -2.39
CA ASP A 64 2.51 -4.78 -3.65
C ASP A 64 1.52 -4.52 -4.78
N THR A 65 0.43 -5.30 -4.85
CA THR A 65 -0.65 -5.10 -5.83
C THR A 65 -1.31 -3.73 -5.67
N ILE A 66 -1.58 -3.30 -4.43
CA ILE A 66 -2.16 -1.98 -4.14
C ILE A 66 -1.19 -0.87 -4.55
N LYS A 67 0.11 -1.00 -4.25
CA LYS A 67 1.15 -0.05 -4.66
C LYS A 67 1.22 0.09 -6.18
N GLN A 68 1.22 -1.03 -6.90
CA GLN A 68 1.22 -1.03 -8.36
C GLN A 68 -0.02 -0.34 -8.94
N ARG A 69 -1.20 -0.63 -8.39
CA ARG A 69 -2.45 0.02 -8.82
C ARG A 69 -2.42 1.53 -8.55
N HIS A 70 -1.87 1.95 -7.42
CA HIS A 70 -1.73 3.37 -7.09
C HIS A 70 -0.83 4.09 -8.10
N GLY A 71 0.36 3.55 -8.38
CA GLY A 71 1.27 4.13 -9.38
C GLY A 71 0.65 4.19 -10.79
N HIS A 72 -0.16 3.21 -11.17
CA HIS A 72 -0.89 3.25 -12.44
C HIS A 72 -1.92 4.38 -12.47
N LEU A 73 -2.65 4.61 -11.38
CA LEU A 73 -3.63 5.69 -11.29
C LEU A 73 -2.98 7.08 -11.32
N GLU A 74 -1.82 7.24 -10.68
CA GLU A 74 -1.05 8.49 -10.74
C GLU A 74 -0.55 8.79 -12.17
N LEU A 75 -0.05 7.76 -12.87
CA LEU A 75 0.35 7.89 -14.27
C LEU A 75 -0.83 8.27 -15.16
N LEU A 76 -1.97 7.59 -14.98
CA LEU A 76 -3.18 7.86 -15.76
C LEU A 76 -3.70 9.29 -15.51
N GLY A 77 -3.70 9.75 -14.26
CA GLY A 77 -4.04 11.13 -13.91
C GLY A 77 -3.11 12.14 -14.58
N SER A 78 -1.80 11.86 -14.61
CA SER A 78 -0.80 12.70 -15.28
C SER A 78 -1.02 12.77 -16.80
N LEU A 79 -1.39 11.65 -17.42
CA LEU A 79 -1.73 11.59 -18.84
C LEU A 79 -2.98 12.40 -19.17
N TYR A 80 -4.04 12.29 -18.36
CA TYR A 80 -5.25 13.09 -18.54
C TYR A 80 -5.00 14.59 -18.38
N GLN A 81 -4.17 14.98 -17.41
CA GLN A 81 -3.79 16.39 -17.26
C GLN A 81 -3.02 16.89 -18.48
N TYR A 82 -2.08 16.09 -19.00
CA TYR A 82 -1.33 16.43 -20.21
C TYR A 82 -2.22 16.57 -21.45
N ASP A 83 -3.16 15.65 -21.65
CA ASP A 83 -4.14 15.71 -22.75
C ASP A 83 -5.03 16.96 -22.64
N HIS A 84 -5.46 17.29 -21.43
CA HIS A 84 -6.23 18.49 -21.16
C HIS A 84 -5.42 19.76 -21.45
N ASP A 85 -4.18 19.85 -20.98
CA ASP A 85 -3.27 20.98 -21.19
C ASP A 85 -2.92 21.17 -22.68
N LEU A 86 -2.95 20.11 -23.50
CA LEU A 86 -2.81 20.20 -24.96
C LEU A 86 -4.11 20.63 -25.66
N SER A 87 -5.27 20.28 -25.10
CA SER A 87 -6.58 20.66 -25.65
C SER A 87 -6.96 22.11 -25.36
N GLU A 88 -6.45 22.71 -24.28
CA GLU A 88 -6.69 24.11 -23.95
C GLU A 88 -6.18 25.11 -25.01
N PRO A 89 -4.94 25.05 -25.54
CA PRO A 89 -4.46 26.01 -26.53
C PRO A 89 -5.26 25.99 -27.85
N GLU A 90 -5.84 24.87 -28.26
CA GLU A 90 -6.70 24.83 -29.45
C GLU A 90 -8.03 25.56 -29.23
N ALA A 91 -8.60 25.48 -28.03
CA ALA A 91 -9.84 26.19 -27.68
C ALA A 91 -9.67 27.72 -27.68
N TYR A 92 -8.51 28.24 -27.26
CA TYR A 92 -8.23 29.68 -27.27
C TYR A 92 -7.92 30.25 -28.67
N VAL A 93 -7.47 29.42 -29.63
CA VAL A 93 -7.13 29.87 -30.99
C VAL A 93 -8.36 29.79 -31.93
N THR A 94 -9.40 29.04 -31.57
CA THR A 94 -10.68 28.97 -32.31
C THR A 94 -11.84 29.78 -31.70
N ALA A 95 -11.63 30.52 -30.62
CA ALA A 95 -12.65 31.39 -29.98
C ALA A 95 -12.56 32.86 -30.42
#